data_AF-B7J6G3-F1
#
_entry.id   AF-B7J6G3-F1
#
_cell.length_a   1.000
_cell.length_b   1.000
_cell.length_c   1.000
_cell.angle_alpha   90.00
_cell.angle_beta   90.00
_cell.angle_gamma   90.00
#
_symmetry.space_group_name_H-M   'P 1'
#
loop_
_entity.id
_entity.type
_entity.pdbx_description
1 polymer ?
#
loop_
_entity_poly.entity_id
_entity_poly.type
_entity_poly.pdbx_seq_one_letter_code
_entity_poly.pdbx_strand_id
1 'polypeptide(L)'
;MCHNLLHDPKIFQWLYRVDEALAEESRGIRCVCGGKWHRADYPRKPRGCLRDFRMPYASRFSFCCSHCRKRRTSPSVRFLGRRVYLALVILLMAGRLTARTPGAQEVCALLDVPGRTLRRWRDWWKQDFPLTSLWKAEVACYLPPVHREDLPLSLLARFAGPPIAAVLDGLALLTPLTIRQR
;
A
#
# COMPACT_ATOMS: atom_id res chain seq x y z
N MET A 1 1.13 -20.07 -0.96
CA MET A 1 0.07 -19.82 0.05
C MET A 1 -0.33 -18.34 0.21
N CYS A 2 0.56 -17.34 0.13
CA CYS A 2 0.13 -15.94 0.29
C CYS A 2 -0.60 -15.32 -0.92
N HIS A 3 -0.57 -15.95 -2.10
CA HIS A 3 -1.42 -15.52 -3.23
C HIS A 3 -2.90 -15.75 -2.95
N ASN A 4 -3.27 -16.71 -2.08
CA ASN A 4 -4.67 -16.95 -1.68
C ASN A 4 -5.30 -15.71 -1.02
N LEU A 5 -4.48 -14.84 -0.42
CA LEU A 5 -4.96 -13.55 0.10
C LEU A 5 -5.60 -12.71 -0.98
N LEU A 6 -5.08 -12.73 -2.22
CA LEU A 6 -5.62 -11.96 -3.33
C LEU A 6 -6.98 -12.49 -3.80
N HIS A 7 -7.37 -13.69 -3.35
CA HIS A 7 -8.67 -14.32 -3.61
C HIS A 7 -9.64 -14.19 -2.43
N ASP A 8 -9.18 -13.79 -1.24
CA ASP A 8 -10.04 -13.70 -0.06
C ASP A 8 -10.74 -12.33 0.01
N PRO A 9 -12.08 -12.25 -0.07
CA PRO A 9 -12.78 -10.98 0.09
C PRO A 9 -12.55 -10.32 1.46
N LYS A 10 -12.24 -11.10 2.50
CA LYS A 10 -12.04 -10.60 3.86
C LYS A 10 -10.83 -9.67 3.96
N ILE A 11 -9.75 -9.92 3.22
CA ILE A 11 -8.58 -9.02 3.25
C ILE A 11 -8.94 -7.64 2.69
N PHE A 12 -9.75 -7.57 1.63
CA PHE A 12 -10.16 -6.29 1.05
C PHE A 12 -11.15 -5.54 1.95
N GLN A 13 -12.03 -6.26 2.67
CA GLN A 13 -12.88 -5.62 3.68
C GLN A 13 -12.05 -5.07 4.84
N TRP A 14 -11.07 -5.84 5.31
CA TRP A 14 -10.20 -5.42 6.40
C TRP A 14 -9.37 -4.19 6.02
N LEU A 15 -8.72 -4.20 4.86
CA LEU A 15 -7.94 -3.05 4.36
C LEU A 15 -8.80 -1.79 4.19
N TYR A 16 -10.09 -1.93 3.84
CA TYR A 16 -11.01 -0.81 3.77
C TYR A 16 -11.25 -0.19 5.15
N ARG A 17 -11.53 -1.02 6.16
CA ARG A 17 -11.77 -0.56 7.54
C ARG A 17 -10.55 0.11 8.16
N VAL A 18 -9.34 -0.40 7.87
CA VAL A 18 -8.10 0.25 8.31
C VAL A 18 -7.96 1.65 7.70
N ASP A 19 -8.24 1.78 6.40
CA ASP A 19 -8.24 3.08 5.73
C ASP A 19 -9.32 4.03 6.30
N GLU A 20 -10.48 3.52 6.72
CA GLU A 20 -11.51 4.33 7.39
C GLU A 20 -11.03 4.86 8.74
N ALA A 21 -10.36 4.02 9.55
CA ALA A 21 -9.79 4.45 10.82
C ALA A 21 -8.72 5.55 10.62
N LEU A 22 -7.78 5.34 9.69
CA LEU A 22 -6.77 6.33 9.31
C LEU A 22 -7.40 7.64 8.81
N ALA A 23 -8.52 7.54 8.09
CA ALA A 23 -9.26 8.70 7.60
C ALA A 23 -9.93 9.46 8.74
N GLU A 24 -10.50 8.79 9.73
CA GLU A 24 -11.11 9.44 10.89
C GLU A 24 -10.07 10.14 11.77
N GLU A 25 -8.92 9.49 12.02
CA GLU A 25 -7.76 10.14 12.65
C GLU A 25 -7.34 11.39 11.85
N SER A 26 -7.31 11.27 10.53
CA SER A 26 -6.97 12.39 9.66
C SER A 26 -8.00 13.52 9.69
N ARG A 27 -9.27 13.21 9.94
CA ARG A 27 -10.36 14.19 10.06
C ARG A 27 -10.35 14.90 11.40
N GLY A 28 -9.89 14.24 12.47
CA GLY A 28 -9.87 14.75 13.84
C GLY A 28 -8.95 15.95 14.07
N ILE A 29 -7.88 16.10 13.27
CA ILE A 29 -6.99 17.26 13.38
C ILE A 29 -7.57 18.50 12.68
N ARG A 30 -7.03 19.69 12.98
CA ARG A 30 -7.39 20.92 12.26
C ARG A 30 -6.44 21.23 11.11
N CYS A 31 -6.92 22.00 10.15
CA CYS A 31 -6.04 22.65 9.19
C CYS A 31 -5.15 23.67 9.92
N VAL A 32 -3.98 23.97 9.37
CA VAL A 32 -3.07 25.01 9.90
C VAL A 32 -3.77 26.37 10.00
N CYS A 33 -4.80 26.65 9.19
CA CYS A 33 -5.62 27.85 9.29
C CYS A 33 -6.78 27.74 10.31
N GLY A 34 -6.83 26.70 11.14
CA GLY A 34 -7.90 26.44 12.11
C GLY A 34 -9.18 25.76 11.56
N GLY A 35 -9.36 25.75 10.24
CA GLY A 35 -10.54 25.18 9.59
C GLY A 35 -10.67 23.65 9.78
N LYS A 36 -11.92 23.17 9.80
CA LYS A 36 -12.25 21.72 9.87
C LYS A 36 -11.96 21.04 8.54
N TRP A 37 -11.69 19.74 8.58
CA TRP A 37 -11.58 18.89 7.39
C TRP A 37 -12.95 18.32 7.01
N HIS A 38 -13.48 18.73 5.84
CA HIS A 38 -14.67 18.10 5.25
C HIS A 38 -14.26 17.00 4.29
N ARG A 39 -15.00 15.88 4.29
CA ARG A 39 -14.77 14.76 3.38
C ARG A 39 -14.89 15.25 1.93
N ALA A 40 -13.85 14.96 1.15
CA ALA A 40 -13.70 15.32 -0.24
C ALA A 40 -12.76 14.28 -0.88
N ASP A 41 -13.28 13.07 -1.07
CA ASP A 41 -12.52 11.92 -1.54
C ASP A 41 -11.97 12.15 -2.96
N TYR A 42 -10.83 11.52 -3.27
CA TYR A 42 -10.26 11.54 -4.62
C TYR A 42 -10.71 10.31 -5.41
N PRO A 43 -11.28 10.47 -6.62
CA PRO A 43 -11.60 9.34 -7.48
C PRO A 43 -10.36 8.49 -7.80
N ARG A 44 -10.54 7.17 -7.85
CA ARG A 44 -9.51 6.19 -8.19
C ARG A 44 -10.06 5.19 -9.21
N LYS A 45 -9.13 4.57 -9.94
CA LYS A 45 -9.40 3.43 -10.84
C LYS A 45 -8.57 2.24 -10.34
N PRO A 46 -8.98 1.58 -9.24
CA PRO A 46 -8.18 0.54 -8.62
C PRO A 46 -7.99 -0.65 -9.56
N ARG A 47 -6.78 -1.21 -9.57
CA ARG A 47 -6.40 -2.46 -10.23
C ARG A 47 -5.80 -3.41 -9.20
N GLY A 48 -5.80 -4.71 -9.50
CA GLY A 48 -5.29 -5.71 -8.56
C GLY A 48 -6.23 -5.95 -7.36
N CYS A 49 -7.54 -5.91 -7.58
CA CYS A 49 -8.54 -6.33 -6.61
C CYS A 49 -9.59 -7.20 -7.29
N LEU A 50 -10.31 -7.99 -6.49
CA LEU A 50 -11.49 -8.70 -6.98
C LEU A 50 -12.51 -7.71 -7.55
N ARG A 51 -13.32 -8.17 -8.51
CA ARG A 51 -14.28 -7.34 -9.25
C ARG A 51 -15.21 -6.57 -8.31
N ASP A 52 -15.69 -7.23 -7.26
CA ASP A 52 -16.65 -6.69 -6.29
C ASP A 52 -16.06 -5.54 -5.46
N PHE A 53 -14.73 -5.45 -5.36
CA PHE A 53 -14.04 -4.38 -4.63
C PHE A 53 -13.65 -3.19 -5.50
N ARG A 54 -13.86 -3.24 -6.82
CA ARG A 54 -13.53 -2.11 -7.70
C ARG A 54 -14.32 -0.85 -7.34
N MET A 55 -15.61 -0.99 -7.05
CA MET A 55 -16.48 0.14 -6.69
C MET A 55 -16.22 0.63 -5.25
N PRO A 56 -16.14 -0.24 -4.22
CA PRO A 56 -15.72 0.17 -2.88
C PRO A 56 -14.36 0.89 -2.85
N TYR A 57 -13.46 0.57 -3.78
CA TYR A 57 -12.13 1.18 -3.88
C TYR A 57 -12.05 2.26 -4.97
N ALA A 58 -13.18 2.70 -5.53
CA ALA A 58 -13.23 3.73 -6.57
C ALA A 58 -12.92 5.15 -6.04
N SER A 59 -12.66 5.29 -4.74
CA SER A 59 -12.21 6.54 -4.14
C SER A 59 -11.14 6.30 -3.07
N ARG A 60 -10.32 7.33 -2.86
CA ARG A 60 -9.36 7.42 -1.76
C ARG A 60 -9.83 8.49 -0.79
N PHE A 61 -9.87 8.12 0.50
CA PHE A 61 -10.29 9.04 1.55
C PHE A 61 -9.43 10.29 1.56
N SER A 62 -10.08 11.45 1.45
CA SER A 62 -9.43 12.74 1.36
C SER A 62 -10.35 13.84 1.85
N PHE A 63 -9.76 15.00 2.12
CA PHE A 63 -10.42 16.09 2.79
C PHE A 63 -10.08 17.43 2.15
N CYS A 64 -10.98 18.39 2.34
CA CYS A 64 -10.83 19.78 1.98
C CYS A 64 -11.09 20.65 3.22
N CYS A 65 -10.25 21.66 3.43
CA CYS A 65 -10.43 22.59 4.55
C CYS A 65 -11.69 23.43 4.34
N SER A 66 -12.47 23.63 5.40
CA SER A 66 -13.68 24.48 5.39
C SER A 66 -13.40 25.95 5.06
N HIS A 67 -12.18 26.43 5.30
CA HIS A 67 -11.81 27.84 5.14
C HIS A 67 -10.87 28.05 3.96
N CYS A 68 -9.60 27.62 4.07
CA CYS A 68 -8.59 27.89 3.04
C CYS A 68 -8.62 26.93 1.83
N ARG A 69 -9.56 25.98 1.80
CA ARG A 69 -9.71 24.97 0.72
C ARG A 69 -8.47 24.10 0.43
N LYS A 70 -7.41 24.17 1.25
CA LYS A 70 -6.27 23.24 1.18
C LYS A 70 -6.80 21.80 1.23
N ARG A 71 -6.11 20.88 0.57
CA ARG A 71 -6.47 19.45 0.60
C ARG A 71 -5.51 18.65 1.47
N ARG A 72 -6.05 17.59 2.05
CA ARG A 72 -5.31 16.58 2.81
C ARG A 72 -5.84 15.21 2.41
N THR A 73 -4.94 14.34 1.97
CA THR A 73 -5.28 12.94 1.69
C THR A 73 -4.86 12.09 2.88
N SER A 74 -5.74 11.19 3.30
CA SER A 74 -5.44 10.25 4.39
C SER A 74 -4.31 9.29 3.98
N PRO A 75 -3.44 8.85 4.91
CA PRO A 75 -2.64 7.64 4.73
C PRO A 75 -3.52 6.45 4.31
N SER A 76 -2.93 5.48 3.62
CA SER A 76 -3.69 4.35 3.09
C SER A 76 -2.85 3.07 3.07
N VAL A 77 -3.44 1.96 3.50
CA VAL A 77 -2.93 0.61 3.28
C VAL A 77 -3.45 0.02 1.96
N ARG A 78 -4.50 0.63 1.36
CA ARG A 78 -5.03 0.23 0.05
C ARG A 78 -4.22 0.80 -1.12
N PHE A 79 -3.78 2.05 -1.05
CA PHE A 79 -3.18 2.78 -2.17
C PHE A 79 -1.75 3.22 -1.91
N LEU A 80 -0.81 2.78 -2.75
CA LEU A 80 0.57 3.27 -2.72
C LEU A 80 0.71 4.53 -3.59
N GLY A 81 0.35 5.67 -3.02
CA GLY A 81 0.42 6.99 -3.67
C GLY A 81 -0.54 7.13 -4.86
N ARG A 82 0.00 7.43 -6.05
CA ARG A 82 -0.77 7.62 -7.29
C ARG A 82 -0.92 6.35 -8.13
N ARG A 83 -0.37 5.22 -7.68
CA ARG A 83 -0.41 3.96 -8.43
C ARG A 83 -1.83 3.42 -8.51
N VAL A 84 -2.24 2.94 -9.69
CA VAL A 84 -3.57 2.36 -9.91
C VAL A 84 -3.71 0.99 -9.28
N TYR A 85 -2.62 0.23 -9.14
CA TYR A 85 -2.62 -1.05 -8.46
C TYR A 85 -2.61 -0.87 -6.94
N LEU A 86 -3.32 -1.75 -6.24
CA LEU A 86 -3.35 -1.75 -4.77
C LEU A 86 -1.96 -2.02 -4.18
N ALA A 87 -1.70 -1.42 -3.02
CA ALA A 87 -0.45 -1.60 -2.29
C ALA A 87 -0.19 -3.08 -1.96
N LEU A 88 -1.24 -3.82 -1.58
CA LEU A 88 -1.19 -5.28 -1.35
C LEU A 88 -0.61 -6.03 -2.56
N VAL A 89 -1.08 -5.73 -3.76
CA VAL A 89 -0.60 -6.36 -5.00
C VAL A 89 0.83 -5.96 -5.29
N ILE A 90 1.17 -4.69 -5.14
CA ILE A 90 2.55 -4.23 -5.36
C ILE A 90 3.52 -4.95 -4.41
N LEU A 91 3.16 -5.08 -3.13
CA LEU A 91 3.96 -5.74 -2.10
C LEU A 91 4.11 -7.25 -2.36
N LEU A 92 2.99 -7.95 -2.58
CA LEU A 92 3.00 -9.40 -2.78
C LEU A 92 3.67 -9.81 -4.10
N MET A 93 3.40 -9.09 -5.18
CA MET A 93 3.90 -9.45 -6.52
C MET A 93 5.37 -9.09 -6.69
N ALA A 94 5.84 -7.98 -6.11
CA ALA A 94 7.26 -7.64 -6.14
C ALA A 94 8.11 -8.58 -5.28
N GLY A 95 7.57 -9.02 -4.13
CA GLY A 95 8.27 -9.95 -3.24
C GLY A 95 8.25 -11.37 -3.75
N ARG A 96 7.07 -11.93 -4.03
CA ARG A 96 6.90 -13.39 -4.14
C ARG A 96 6.83 -13.93 -5.56
N LEU A 97 6.55 -13.10 -6.57
CA LEU A 97 6.49 -13.57 -7.96
C LEU A 97 7.78 -13.21 -8.70
N THR A 98 8.79 -14.04 -8.48
CA THR A 98 9.88 -14.12 -9.46
C THR A 98 9.43 -15.01 -10.62
N ALA A 99 10.11 -14.94 -11.77
CA ALA A 99 9.81 -15.83 -12.91
C ALA A 99 9.85 -17.33 -12.54
N ARG A 100 10.42 -17.68 -11.38
CA ARG A 100 10.54 -19.05 -10.86
C ARG A 100 9.40 -19.48 -9.92
N THR A 101 8.45 -18.60 -9.59
CA THR A 101 7.36 -18.94 -8.67
C THR A 101 6.23 -19.66 -9.42
N PRO A 102 5.86 -20.90 -9.08
CA PRO A 102 4.72 -21.60 -9.68
C PRO A 102 3.43 -20.79 -9.50
N GLY A 103 2.60 -20.70 -10.55
CA GLY A 103 1.36 -19.91 -10.54
C GLY A 103 1.55 -18.39 -10.64
N ALA A 104 2.79 -17.90 -10.79
CA ALA A 104 3.03 -16.46 -10.94
C ALA A 104 2.30 -15.86 -12.14
N GLN A 105 2.38 -16.53 -13.28
CA GLN A 105 1.75 -16.10 -14.52
C GLN A 105 0.23 -16.08 -14.39
N GLU A 106 -0.36 -17.07 -13.73
CA GLU A 106 -1.81 -17.17 -13.47
C GLU A 106 -2.30 -16.02 -12.61
N VAL A 107 -1.60 -15.70 -11.51
CA VAL A 107 -1.94 -14.55 -10.64
C VAL A 107 -1.76 -13.23 -11.39
N CYS A 108 -0.74 -13.11 -12.23
CA CYS A 108 -0.55 -11.92 -13.07
C CYS A 108 -1.68 -11.76 -14.09
N ALA A 109 -2.11 -12.85 -14.73
CA ALA A 109 -3.21 -12.85 -15.68
C ALA A 109 -4.54 -12.50 -14.98
N LEU A 110 -4.81 -13.11 -13.83
CA LEU A 110 -6.00 -12.86 -13.03
C LEU A 110 -6.14 -11.39 -12.62
N LEU A 111 -5.03 -10.77 -12.23
CA LEU A 111 -5.00 -9.38 -11.76
C LEU A 111 -4.70 -8.35 -12.87
N ASP A 112 -4.58 -8.80 -14.12
CA ASP A 112 -4.21 -7.98 -15.28
C ASP A 112 -2.95 -7.14 -14.99
N VAL A 113 -1.88 -7.81 -14.54
CA VAL A 113 -0.58 -7.20 -14.23
C VAL A 113 0.42 -7.54 -15.34
N PRO A 114 0.78 -6.59 -16.21
CA PRO A 114 1.80 -6.83 -17.24
C PRO A 114 3.17 -7.10 -16.63
N GLY A 115 3.97 -7.98 -17.25
CA GLY A 115 5.33 -8.30 -16.78
C GLY A 115 6.25 -7.08 -16.66
N ARG A 116 6.10 -6.07 -17.54
CA ARG A 116 6.81 -4.78 -17.42
C ARG A 116 6.49 -4.03 -16.12
N THR A 117 5.24 -4.13 -15.65
CA THR A 117 4.77 -3.50 -14.42
C THR A 117 5.41 -4.18 -13.21
N LEU A 118 5.54 -5.51 -13.24
CA LEU A 118 6.24 -6.26 -12.20
C LEU A 118 7.73 -5.89 -12.10
N ARG A 119 8.42 -5.83 -13.25
CA ARG A 119 9.83 -5.39 -13.29
C ARG A 119 9.99 -4.02 -12.66
N ARG A 120 9.18 -3.05 -13.08
CA ARG A 120 9.18 -1.69 -12.51
C ARG A 120 8.92 -1.68 -11.00
N TRP A 121 8.06 -2.55 -10.48
CA TRP A 121 7.86 -2.64 -9.02
C TRP A 121 9.06 -3.23 -8.30
N ARG A 122 9.69 -4.26 -8.85
CA ARG A 122 10.91 -4.84 -8.31
C ARG A 122 12.07 -3.84 -8.32
N ASP A 123 12.24 -3.13 -9.43
CA ASP A 123 13.26 -2.08 -9.56
C ASP A 123 13.01 -0.97 -8.54
N TRP A 124 11.75 -0.53 -8.38
CA TRP A 124 11.39 0.44 -7.35
C TRP A 124 11.73 -0.05 -5.94
N TRP A 125 11.47 -1.32 -5.60
CA TRP A 125 11.83 -1.88 -4.29
C TRP A 125 13.33 -1.97 -4.05
N LYS A 126 14.12 -2.26 -5.08
CA LYS A 126 15.59 -2.40 -4.98
C LYS A 126 16.32 -1.05 -5.01
N GLN A 127 15.84 -0.11 -5.81
CA GLN A 127 16.55 1.12 -6.15
C GLN A 127 15.94 2.34 -5.46
N ASP A 128 14.62 2.53 -5.55
CA ASP A 128 13.97 3.76 -5.09
C ASP A 128 13.56 3.70 -3.62
N PHE A 129 12.97 2.59 -3.17
CA PHE A 129 12.49 2.43 -1.79
C PHE A 129 13.62 2.64 -0.77
N PRO A 130 14.85 2.11 -0.97
CA PRO A 130 15.95 2.33 -0.04
C PRO A 130 16.42 3.79 0.04
N LEU A 131 16.08 4.62 -0.94
CA LEU A 131 16.41 6.05 -0.95
C LEU A 131 15.39 6.90 -0.19
N THR A 132 14.21 6.34 0.14
CA THR A 132 13.15 7.05 0.87
C THR A 132 13.59 7.41 2.28
N SER A 133 13.11 8.56 2.78
CA SER A 133 13.29 8.98 4.17
C SER A 133 12.76 7.93 5.16
N LEU A 134 11.62 7.33 4.83
CA LEU A 134 11.04 6.21 5.58
C LEU A 134 12.06 5.09 5.77
N TRP A 135 12.62 4.55 4.69
CA TRP A 135 13.54 3.44 4.80
C TRP A 135 14.80 3.80 5.57
N LYS A 136 15.36 4.99 5.34
CA LYS A 136 16.55 5.46 6.06
C LYS A 136 16.34 5.55 7.57
N ALA A 137 15.12 5.89 8.01
CA ALA A 137 14.77 5.94 9.42
C ALA A 137 14.54 4.54 10.02
N GLU A 138 13.98 3.61 9.26
CA GLU A 138 13.54 2.30 9.76
C GLU A 138 14.60 1.19 9.66
N VAL A 139 15.50 1.27 8.68
CA VAL A 139 16.41 0.14 8.35
C VAL A 139 17.30 -0.31 9.51
N ALA A 140 17.69 0.62 10.38
CA ALA A 140 18.55 0.34 11.53
C ALA A 140 17.83 -0.46 12.64
N CYS A 141 16.49 -0.49 12.61
CA CYS A 141 15.68 -1.17 13.62
C CYS A 141 15.55 -2.69 13.39
N TYR A 142 16.04 -3.21 12.26
CA TYR A 142 15.85 -4.62 11.90
C TYR A 142 17.09 -5.48 12.14
N LEU A 143 16.92 -6.51 12.97
CA LEU A 143 17.89 -7.57 13.23
C LEU A 143 17.27 -8.94 12.88
N PRO A 144 17.91 -9.78 12.04
CA PRO A 144 19.12 -9.48 11.25
C PRO A 144 18.88 -8.40 10.17
N PRO A 145 19.93 -7.78 9.60
CA PRO A 145 19.77 -6.72 8.60
C PRO A 145 18.94 -7.14 7.39
N VAL A 146 18.16 -6.22 6.85
CA VAL A 146 17.36 -6.44 5.63
C VAL A 146 18.26 -6.39 4.39
N HIS A 147 18.33 -7.49 3.64
CA HIS A 147 19.06 -7.56 2.38
C HIS A 147 18.33 -6.78 1.28
N ARG A 148 18.95 -5.71 0.76
CA ARG A 148 18.34 -4.80 -0.22
C ARG A 148 17.96 -5.50 -1.53
N GLU A 149 18.78 -6.44 -1.98
CA GLU A 149 18.56 -7.17 -3.23
C GLU A 149 17.34 -8.10 -3.19
N ASP A 150 16.89 -8.44 -1.99
CA ASP A 150 15.78 -9.35 -1.75
C ASP A 150 14.51 -8.60 -1.30
N LEU A 151 14.49 -7.27 -1.39
CA LEU A 151 13.30 -6.49 -1.10
C LEU A 151 12.17 -6.82 -2.10
N PRO A 152 10.90 -6.87 -1.64
CA PRO A 152 10.44 -6.71 -0.26
C PRO A 152 10.46 -7.98 0.61
N LEU A 153 10.89 -9.14 0.12
CA LEU A 153 10.86 -10.40 0.88
C LEU A 153 11.70 -10.36 2.15
N SER A 154 12.93 -9.86 2.06
CA SER A 154 13.86 -9.76 3.19
C SER A 154 13.29 -8.88 4.31
N LEU A 155 12.53 -7.84 3.95
CA LEU A 155 11.81 -6.98 4.89
C LEU A 155 10.61 -7.72 5.51
N LEU A 156 9.79 -8.38 4.69
CA LEU A 156 8.64 -9.15 5.19
C LEU A 156 9.07 -10.26 6.16
N ALA A 157 10.26 -10.82 5.97
CA ALA A 157 10.86 -11.82 6.87
C ALA A 157 11.33 -11.23 8.22
N ARG A 158 11.20 -9.92 8.45
CA ARG A 158 11.49 -9.27 9.75
C ARG A 158 10.25 -9.05 10.60
N PHE A 159 9.07 -9.11 10.00
CA PHE A 159 7.83 -9.02 10.77
C PHE A 159 7.53 -10.38 11.42
N ALA A 160 7.09 -10.33 12.67
CA ALA A 160 6.77 -11.51 13.45
C ALA A 160 5.40 -12.09 13.04
N GLY A 161 5.19 -13.36 13.36
CA GLY A 161 3.90 -14.01 13.21
C GLY A 161 3.65 -14.62 11.82
N PRO A 162 2.39 -14.97 11.51
CA PRO A 162 2.05 -15.69 10.30
C PRO A 162 2.25 -14.80 9.05
N PRO A 163 2.41 -15.39 7.85
CA PRO A 163 2.70 -14.63 6.62
C PRO A 163 1.70 -13.53 6.27
N ILE A 164 0.44 -13.62 6.74
CA ILE A 164 -0.57 -12.57 6.59
C ILE A 164 -0.25 -11.36 7.47
N ALA A 165 0.11 -11.57 8.74
CA ALA A 165 0.46 -10.50 9.67
C ALA A 165 1.64 -9.69 9.13
N ALA A 166 2.70 -10.37 8.68
CA ALA A 166 3.84 -9.73 8.04
C ALA A 166 3.48 -8.86 6.82
N VAL A 167 2.50 -9.30 6.02
CA VAL A 167 2.01 -8.51 4.87
C VAL A 167 1.25 -7.27 5.35
N LEU A 168 0.43 -7.40 6.39
CA LEU A 168 -0.30 -6.27 6.97
C LEU A 168 0.66 -5.25 7.60
N ASP A 169 1.66 -5.70 8.34
CA ASP A 169 2.70 -4.86 8.92
C ASP A 169 3.52 -4.16 7.82
N GLY A 170 3.85 -4.88 6.75
CA GLY A 170 4.49 -4.31 5.57
C GLY A 170 3.63 -3.23 4.90
N LEU A 171 2.31 -3.39 4.84
CA LEU A 171 1.41 -2.35 4.33
C LEU A 171 1.32 -1.15 5.27
N ALA A 172 1.26 -1.38 6.58
CA ALA A 172 1.27 -0.34 7.61
C ALA A 172 2.55 0.50 7.55
N LEU A 173 3.71 -0.16 7.44
CA LEU A 173 5.02 0.49 7.27
C LEU A 173 5.04 1.42 6.05
N LEU A 174 4.38 1.05 4.95
CA LEU A 174 4.36 1.84 3.72
C LEU A 174 3.41 3.05 3.79
N THR A 175 2.54 3.16 4.79
CA THR A 175 1.54 4.22 4.89
C THR A 175 2.12 5.64 4.79
N PRO A 176 3.32 5.97 5.34
CA PRO A 176 3.88 7.32 5.21
C PRO A 176 4.26 7.69 3.78
N LEU A 177 4.57 6.72 2.91
CA LEU A 177 4.86 6.96 1.49
C LEU A 177 3.61 7.24 0.67
N THR A 178 2.42 7.02 1.24
CA THR A 178 1.16 7.16 0.50
C THR A 178 0.66 8.60 0.47
N ILE A 179 1.15 9.43 1.37
CA ILE A 179 0.87 10.87 1.43
C ILE A 179 2.10 11.63 0.93
N ARG A 180 1.91 12.84 0.39
CA ARG A 180 3.05 13.74 0.18
C ARG A 180 3.49 14.23 1.55
N GLN A 181 4.71 13.88 1.95
CA GLN A 181 5.37 14.56 3.06
C GLN A 181 5.52 16.04 2.67
N ARG A 182 5.05 16.93 3.54
CA ARG A 182 5.15 18.38 3.34
C ARG A 182 6.53 18.85 3.75
#